data_AF-A0A7G6Z0S9-F1
#
_entry.id   AF-A0A7G6Z0S9-F1
#
_cell.length_a   1.000
_cell.length_b   1.000
_cell.length_c   1.000
_cell.angle_alpha   90.00
_cell.angle_beta   90.00
_cell.angle_gamma   90.00
#
_symmetry.space_group_name_H-M   'P 1'
#
loop_
_entity.id
_entity.type
_entity.pdbx_description
1 polymer ?
#
loop_
_entity_poly.entity_id
_entity_poly.type
_entity_poly.pdbx_seq_one_letter_code
_entity_poly.pdbx_strand_id
1 'polypeptide(L)'
;MTGVTRASADSPAGPAAAAGPAAAAGPAPRYLGVDLAWRDSTPGRPANETGLAVVAADGTVLDAGWARGVDAVEEWVLRWATPGSVVAIDAPVLVPNATGMRASEREVSRSYGRWHVAANASSASLPWLGGRDLGERLERAGIVLDDGVQSVPEGRTSYFECYPYTTLVGAAELGYDERRPRYKRPDTTLPPEARREARAAVCDDLLRRLGTLSAAAPALQLRSHPVSRLLLDEPSPLVDRAYKHREDLLDALLCAWTASLRAQAPGRLQVLGHATEPDARGRRATILTPCRDGQRRQPAPQPLRGHPVASAAAPGTPSGPRGGVTVRPTTADDWREVRDLRLEMLADTPRAFGETLAAAQPLDEQAWRLRAARGTSATGVFLAAVDEADGHWLGTMGGYLPEPGHPVLVGVYVTPTSRGAAAGVADALLDGVVEWARGHGDALFLQVHEANDRAIAFYRRRGFAPTGATSPYPLDPTALERELRLPLQ
;
A
#
# COMPACT_ATOMS: atom_id res chain seq x y z
N MET A 1 -59.96 -51.97 30.24
CA MET A 1 -58.82 -52.58 29.52
C MET A 1 -58.74 -51.90 28.16
N THR A 2 -57.97 -50.80 28.02
CA THR A 2 -56.54 -50.73 27.57
C THR A 2 -56.38 -51.21 26.12
N GLY A 3 -55.77 -50.54 25.15
CA GLY A 3 -54.96 -49.32 24.98
C GLY A 3 -54.40 -49.38 23.53
N VAL A 4 -54.43 -48.31 22.71
CA VAL A 4 -53.30 -47.39 22.33
C VAL A 4 -52.11 -48.02 21.56
N THR A 5 -51.86 -47.54 20.31
CA THR A 5 -50.60 -46.93 19.73
C THR A 5 -50.72 -46.78 18.18
N ARG A 6 -50.80 -45.57 17.56
CA ARG A 6 -49.76 -44.66 16.97
C ARG A 6 -48.76 -45.33 16.01
N ALA A 7 -48.61 -45.02 14.71
CA ALA A 7 -48.48 -43.80 13.87
C ALA A 7 -47.02 -43.47 13.48
N SER A 8 -46.72 -43.45 12.18
CA SER A 8 -45.55 -42.81 11.54
C SER A 8 -45.97 -42.28 10.17
N ALA A 9 -45.59 -41.04 9.90
CA ALA A 9 -46.04 -40.19 8.81
C ALA A 9 -45.06 -40.17 7.64
N ASP A 10 -45.58 -40.04 6.42
CA ASP A 10 -44.86 -39.60 5.22
C ASP A 10 -45.65 -38.42 4.63
N SER A 11 -44.99 -37.26 4.50
CA SER A 11 -45.53 -36.06 3.83
C SER A 11 -44.65 -35.71 2.63
N PRO A 12 -45.22 -35.24 1.51
CA PRO A 12 -44.52 -35.11 0.24
C PRO A 12 -43.68 -33.84 0.15
N ALA A 13 -42.58 -33.93 -0.61
CA ALA A 13 -41.65 -32.85 -0.91
C ALA A 13 -42.31 -31.70 -1.70
N GLY A 14 -42.11 -30.47 -1.22
CA GLY A 14 -42.50 -29.23 -1.90
C GLY A 14 -41.50 -28.83 -3.01
N PRO A 15 -41.91 -27.98 -3.97
CA PRO A 15 -41.10 -27.64 -5.12
C PRO A 15 -39.91 -26.73 -4.73
N ALA A 16 -38.75 -27.03 -5.31
CA ALA A 16 -37.53 -26.24 -5.14
C ALA A 16 -37.71 -24.83 -5.70
N ALA A 17 -37.50 -23.82 -4.86
CA ALA A 17 -37.46 -22.42 -5.25
C ALA A 17 -36.25 -22.18 -6.18
N ALA A 18 -36.53 -21.74 -7.40
CA ALA A 18 -35.51 -21.28 -8.32
C ALA A 18 -34.77 -20.07 -7.72
N ALA A 19 -33.45 -20.17 -7.60
CA ALA A 19 -32.59 -19.05 -7.25
C ALA A 19 -32.77 -17.95 -8.31
N GLY A 20 -33.22 -16.77 -7.88
CA GLY A 20 -33.32 -15.60 -8.74
C GLY A 20 -31.96 -15.18 -9.30
N PRO A 21 -31.92 -14.44 -10.41
CA PRO A 21 -30.67 -13.98 -11.01
C PRO A 21 -29.89 -13.15 -10.00
N ALA A 22 -28.61 -13.47 -9.80
CA ALA A 22 -27.70 -12.67 -9.00
C ALA A 22 -27.75 -11.22 -9.51
N ALA A 23 -28.15 -10.29 -8.64
CA ALA A 23 -28.13 -8.86 -8.97
C ALA A 23 -26.71 -8.51 -9.45
N ALA A 24 -26.60 -7.96 -10.67
CA ALA A 24 -25.32 -7.50 -11.20
C ALA A 24 -24.68 -6.56 -10.18
N ALA A 25 -23.49 -6.93 -9.69
CA ALA A 25 -22.76 -6.10 -8.74
C ALA A 25 -22.56 -4.71 -9.38
N GLY A 26 -23.01 -3.66 -8.68
CA GLY A 26 -22.87 -2.28 -9.15
C GLY A 26 -21.39 -1.91 -9.38
N PRO A 27 -21.13 -0.78 -10.07
CA PRO A 27 -19.77 -0.36 -10.36
C PRO A 27 -18.98 -0.16 -9.06
N ALA A 28 -17.73 -0.64 -9.04
CA ALA A 28 -16.86 -0.54 -7.87
C ALA A 28 -16.62 0.92 -7.44
N PRO A 29 -16.33 1.19 -6.15
CA PRO A 29 -15.96 2.51 -5.67
C PRO A 29 -14.74 3.09 -6.39
N ARG A 30 -14.72 4.42 -6.53
CA ARG A 30 -13.60 5.18 -7.12
C ARG A 30 -12.99 6.13 -6.11
N TYR A 31 -11.73 6.48 -6.30
CA TYR A 31 -11.01 7.43 -5.46
C TYR A 31 -10.67 8.67 -6.27
N LEU A 32 -11.23 9.80 -5.87
CA LEU A 32 -11.13 11.05 -6.60
C LEU A 32 -10.21 12.00 -5.84
N GLY A 33 -9.36 12.71 -6.58
CA GLY A 33 -8.47 13.73 -6.03
C GLY A 33 -8.67 15.07 -6.70
N VAL A 34 -8.70 16.13 -5.89
CA VAL A 34 -8.95 17.50 -6.32
C VAL A 34 -7.87 18.43 -5.72
N ASP A 35 -6.96 18.93 -6.55
CA ASP A 35 -6.08 20.06 -6.19
C ASP A 35 -6.81 21.37 -6.49
N LEU A 36 -7.64 21.81 -5.55
CA LEU A 36 -8.62 22.86 -5.80
C LEU A 36 -7.95 24.23 -5.92
N ALA A 37 -8.30 24.97 -6.97
CA ALA A 37 -8.01 26.38 -7.05
C ALA A 37 -8.70 27.14 -5.90
N TRP A 38 -7.91 27.76 -5.02
CA TRP A 38 -8.39 28.51 -3.84
C TRP A 38 -9.28 29.71 -4.17
N ARG A 39 -9.33 30.13 -5.44
CA ARG A 39 -10.05 31.33 -5.91
C ARG A 39 -11.11 30.93 -6.93
N ASP A 40 -12.35 31.26 -6.62
CA ASP A 40 -13.47 31.21 -7.55
C ASP A 40 -13.43 32.32 -8.61
N SER A 41 -14.19 32.10 -9.67
CA SER A 41 -14.41 33.11 -10.72
C SER A 41 -15.02 34.37 -10.10
N THR A 42 -14.42 35.51 -10.39
CA THR A 42 -15.00 36.83 -10.11
C THR A 42 -15.30 37.52 -11.46
N PRO A 43 -16.29 38.44 -11.55
CA PRO A 43 -16.54 39.16 -12.79
C PRO A 43 -15.25 39.77 -13.37
N GLY A 44 -14.91 39.42 -14.62
CA GLY A 44 -13.69 39.88 -15.31
C GLY A 44 -12.40 39.13 -14.99
N ARG A 45 -12.41 38.12 -14.10
CA ARG A 45 -11.23 37.29 -13.81
C ARG A 45 -11.63 35.82 -13.64
N PRO A 46 -11.29 34.94 -14.60
CA PRO A 46 -11.65 33.53 -14.52
C PRO A 46 -10.94 32.83 -13.36
N ALA A 47 -11.57 31.78 -12.83
CA ALA A 47 -10.95 30.90 -11.85
C ALA A 47 -9.62 30.33 -12.35
N ASN A 48 -8.73 30.09 -11.40
CA ASN A 48 -7.54 29.31 -11.68
C ASN A 48 -7.92 27.87 -12.01
N GLU A 49 -6.96 27.16 -12.60
CA GLU A 49 -7.12 25.76 -12.93
C GLU A 49 -7.10 24.90 -11.67
N THR A 50 -7.90 23.84 -11.69
CA THR A 50 -7.97 22.80 -10.66
C THR A 50 -7.55 21.49 -11.30
N GLY A 51 -6.58 20.80 -10.71
CA GLY A 51 -6.19 19.46 -11.14
C GLY A 51 -7.19 18.43 -10.64
N LEU A 52 -7.48 17.42 -11.46
CA LEU A 52 -8.48 16.39 -11.20
C LEU A 52 -7.94 15.01 -11.58
N ALA A 53 -8.16 14.01 -10.74
CA ALA A 53 -7.77 12.62 -11.01
C ALA A 53 -8.75 11.60 -10.41
N VAL A 54 -8.98 10.50 -11.12
CA VAL A 54 -9.77 9.36 -10.67
C VAL A 54 -8.93 8.09 -10.68
N VAL A 55 -8.95 7.35 -9.59
CA VAL A 55 -8.21 6.10 -9.41
C VAL A 55 -9.16 4.98 -9.03
N ALA A 56 -8.99 3.80 -9.63
CA ALA A 56 -9.72 2.58 -9.31
C ALA A 56 -9.19 1.88 -8.05
N ALA A 57 -9.90 0.84 -7.58
CA ALA A 57 -9.52 0.04 -6.42
C ALA A 57 -8.08 -0.53 -6.49
N ASP A 58 -7.66 -0.96 -7.68
CA ASP A 58 -6.35 -1.56 -7.96
C ASP A 58 -5.22 -0.55 -8.24
N GLY A 59 -5.52 0.75 -8.13
CA GLY A 59 -4.56 1.82 -8.40
C GLY A 59 -4.50 2.30 -9.85
N THR A 60 -5.30 1.74 -10.76
CA THR A 60 -5.40 2.22 -12.15
C THR A 60 -5.95 3.64 -12.20
N VAL A 61 -5.25 4.57 -12.87
CA VAL A 61 -5.77 5.91 -13.19
C VAL A 61 -6.83 5.77 -14.28
N LEU A 62 -8.08 6.18 -13.98
CA LEU A 62 -9.23 6.12 -14.88
C LEU A 62 -9.43 7.43 -15.65
N ASP A 63 -9.13 8.56 -15.02
CA ASP A 63 -9.21 9.90 -15.61
C ASP A 63 -8.21 10.82 -14.94
N ALA A 64 -7.70 11.77 -15.71
CA ALA A 64 -6.72 12.76 -15.26
C ALA A 64 -6.84 14.00 -16.16
N GLY A 65 -7.02 15.18 -15.55
CA GLY A 65 -7.23 16.41 -16.30
C GLY A 65 -7.40 17.63 -15.41
N TRP A 66 -8.09 18.64 -15.95
CA TRP A 66 -8.26 19.93 -15.29
C TRP A 66 -9.64 20.52 -15.51
N ALA A 67 -10.10 21.33 -14.55
CA ALA A 67 -11.31 22.15 -14.66
C ALA A 67 -11.07 23.57 -14.11
N ARG A 68 -12.01 24.48 -14.35
CA ARG A 68 -11.96 25.86 -13.84
C ARG A 68 -13.27 26.24 -13.16
N GLY A 69 -13.18 26.61 -11.88
CA GLY A 69 -14.31 27.02 -11.05
C GLY A 69 -15.02 25.85 -10.37
N VAL A 70 -15.60 26.12 -9.20
CA VAL A 70 -16.25 25.11 -8.36
C VAL A 70 -17.40 24.39 -9.06
N ASP A 71 -18.18 25.07 -9.91
CA ASP A 71 -19.28 24.44 -10.67
C ASP A 71 -18.79 23.27 -11.55
N ALA A 72 -17.68 23.47 -12.27
CA ALA A 72 -17.13 22.45 -13.16
C ALA A 72 -16.50 21.29 -12.37
N VAL A 73 -15.93 21.58 -11.19
CA VAL A 73 -15.38 20.57 -10.30
C VAL A 73 -16.50 19.73 -9.68
N GLU A 74 -17.59 20.35 -9.23
CA GLU A 74 -18.80 19.67 -8.73
C GLU A 74 -19.36 18.73 -9.80
N GLU A 75 -19.58 19.21 -11.02
CA GLU A 75 -20.09 18.38 -12.12
C GLU A 75 -19.17 17.18 -12.41
N TRP A 76 -17.86 17.40 -12.42
CA TRP A 76 -16.88 16.35 -12.64
C TRP A 76 -16.90 15.30 -11.51
N VAL A 77 -16.99 15.72 -10.24
CA VAL A 77 -17.09 14.78 -9.10
C VAL A 77 -18.35 13.94 -9.22
N LEU A 78 -19.50 14.55 -9.50
CA LEU A 78 -20.78 13.85 -9.62
C LEU A 78 -20.81 12.88 -10.81
N ARG A 79 -20.14 13.22 -11.91
CA ARG A 79 -19.99 12.35 -13.08
C ARG A 79 -19.18 11.08 -12.77
N TRP A 80 -18.10 11.22 -12.02
CA TRP A 80 -17.17 10.13 -11.76
C TRP A 80 -17.50 9.31 -10.52
N ALA A 81 -18.19 9.88 -9.54
CA ALA A 81 -18.53 9.17 -8.31
C ALA A 81 -19.47 7.97 -8.58
N THR A 82 -19.07 6.82 -8.07
CA THR A 82 -19.91 5.62 -7.90
C THR A 82 -20.25 5.43 -6.42
N PRO A 83 -21.26 4.63 -6.05
CA PRO A 83 -21.55 4.33 -4.65
C PRO A 83 -20.29 3.90 -3.87
N GLY A 84 -20.08 4.49 -2.69
CA GLY A 84 -18.88 4.28 -1.88
C GLY A 84 -17.64 5.05 -2.34
N SER A 85 -17.70 5.89 -3.38
CA SER A 85 -16.50 6.64 -3.79
C SER A 85 -15.99 7.58 -2.68
N VAL A 86 -14.69 7.83 -2.66
CA VAL A 86 -14.03 8.70 -1.67
C VAL A 86 -13.34 9.84 -2.41
N VAL A 87 -13.59 11.08 -1.99
CA VAL A 87 -13.04 12.29 -2.63
C VAL A 87 -12.11 13.02 -1.65
N ALA A 88 -10.84 13.16 -2.00
CA ALA A 88 -9.87 13.96 -1.23
C ALA A 88 -9.66 15.33 -1.90
N ILE A 89 -9.73 16.40 -1.11
CA ILE A 89 -9.69 17.79 -1.61
C ILE A 89 -8.54 18.55 -0.92
N ASP A 90 -7.60 19.11 -1.68
CA ASP A 90 -6.55 20.04 -1.18
C ASP A 90 -7.13 21.46 -1.02
N ALA A 91 -8.08 21.62 -0.10
CA ALA A 91 -8.57 22.91 0.33
C ALA A 91 -9.35 22.80 1.65
N PRO A 92 -9.42 23.87 2.45
CA PRO A 92 -10.34 23.95 3.58
C PRO A 92 -11.80 23.72 3.17
N VAL A 93 -12.39 22.58 3.55
CA VAL A 93 -13.79 22.26 3.20
C VAL A 93 -14.79 22.65 4.30
N LEU A 94 -14.29 22.82 5.54
CA LEU A 94 -15.07 23.33 6.66
C LEU A 94 -14.25 24.34 7.47
N VAL A 95 -14.75 25.57 7.54
CA VAL A 95 -14.05 26.72 8.16
C VAL A 95 -14.96 27.39 9.19
N PRO A 96 -15.01 26.88 10.44
CA PRO A 96 -15.94 27.35 11.46
C PRO A 96 -15.43 28.61 12.21
N ASN A 97 -14.13 28.89 12.17
CA ASN A 97 -13.53 30.02 12.88
C ASN A 97 -13.70 31.34 12.11
N ALA A 98 -14.08 32.39 12.82
CA ALA A 98 -14.21 33.73 12.25
C ALA A 98 -12.84 34.29 11.79
N THR A 99 -11.81 34.15 12.62
CA THR A 99 -10.44 34.62 12.39
C THR A 99 -9.42 33.58 12.88
N GLY A 100 -8.14 33.80 12.57
CA GLY A 100 -7.04 32.97 13.06
C GLY A 100 -6.92 31.63 12.34
N MET A 101 -6.24 30.68 12.99
CA MET A 101 -5.92 29.35 12.43
C MET A 101 -6.84 28.29 13.03
N ARG A 102 -7.18 27.24 12.28
CA ARG A 102 -7.95 26.08 12.79
C ARG A 102 -7.09 25.17 13.67
N ALA A 103 -7.73 24.32 14.46
CA ALA A 103 -7.03 23.34 15.29
C ALA A 103 -6.26 22.33 14.42
N SER A 104 -6.90 21.82 13.36
CA SER A 104 -6.28 20.93 12.38
C SER A 104 -5.01 21.52 11.75
N GLU A 105 -5.05 22.80 11.35
CA GLU A 105 -3.90 23.53 10.77
C GLU A 105 -2.75 23.72 11.77
N ARG A 106 -3.05 24.04 13.04
CA ARG A 106 -2.03 24.05 14.11
C ARG A 106 -1.39 22.69 14.30
N GLU A 107 -2.19 21.64 14.21
CA GLU A 107 -1.72 20.27 14.39
C GLU A 107 -0.87 19.78 13.22
N VAL A 108 -1.07 20.30 12.00
CA VAL A 108 -0.13 20.07 10.89
C VAL A 108 1.27 20.49 11.29
N SER A 109 1.45 21.73 11.75
CA SER A 109 2.77 22.24 12.17
C SER A 109 3.35 21.46 13.35
N ARG A 110 2.50 21.02 14.30
CA ARG A 110 2.95 20.21 15.44
C ARG A 110 3.41 18.82 15.02
N SER A 111 2.64 18.13 14.18
CA SER A 111 2.89 16.73 13.80
C SER A 111 3.93 16.60 12.70
N TYR A 112 4.00 17.57 11.77
CA TYR A 112 4.82 17.47 10.55
C TYR A 112 5.87 18.58 10.41
N GLY A 113 5.96 19.53 11.35
CA GLY A 113 6.90 20.65 11.30
C GLY A 113 8.37 20.24 11.22
N ARG A 114 8.74 19.09 11.80
CA ARG A 114 10.09 18.49 11.67
C ARG A 114 10.50 18.27 10.21
N TRP A 115 9.54 17.99 9.32
CA TRP A 115 9.75 17.80 7.88
C TRP A 115 9.47 19.07 7.06
N HIS A 116 9.45 20.23 7.72
CA HIS A 116 9.22 21.55 7.14
C HIS A 116 7.82 21.72 6.54
N VAL A 117 6.83 21.00 7.05
CA VAL A 117 5.43 21.11 6.63
C VAL A 117 4.63 21.94 7.64
N ALA A 118 3.91 22.94 7.13
CA ALA A 118 3.01 23.80 7.90
C ALA A 118 1.84 24.23 7.02
N ALA A 119 0.62 24.20 7.58
CA ALA A 119 -0.56 24.66 6.87
C ALA A 119 -0.70 26.19 6.92
N ASN A 120 -1.31 26.76 5.88
CA ASN A 120 -1.76 28.14 5.94
C ASN A 120 -3.01 28.23 6.83
N ALA A 121 -3.19 29.38 7.49
CA ALA A 121 -4.42 29.62 8.21
C ALA A 121 -5.60 29.79 7.24
N SER A 122 -6.74 29.23 7.60
CA SER A 122 -8.03 29.57 7.00
C SER A 122 -9.02 30.05 8.05
N SER A 123 -9.81 31.06 7.67
CA SER A 123 -10.86 31.64 8.50
C SER A 123 -11.92 32.27 7.62
N ALA A 124 -13.14 32.42 8.16
CA ALA A 124 -14.26 33.01 7.43
C ALA A 124 -14.01 34.47 7.00
N SER A 125 -13.06 35.16 7.62
CA SER A 125 -12.61 36.50 7.21
C SER A 125 -11.75 36.55 5.94
N LEU A 126 -11.29 35.41 5.42
CA LEU A 126 -10.41 35.35 4.25
C LEU A 126 -11.23 35.15 2.95
N PRO A 127 -10.80 35.73 1.82
CA PRO A 127 -11.58 35.72 0.58
C PRO A 127 -11.47 34.43 -0.26
N TRP A 128 -10.73 33.42 0.20
CA TRP A 128 -10.50 32.16 -0.52
C TRP A 128 -11.24 30.99 0.15
N LEU A 129 -12.53 30.87 -0.15
CA LEU A 129 -13.45 29.88 0.45
C LEU A 129 -13.96 28.83 -0.56
N GLY A 130 -13.29 28.66 -1.71
CA GLY A 130 -13.75 27.73 -2.76
C GLY A 130 -13.91 26.28 -2.26
N GLY A 131 -13.05 25.83 -1.35
CA GLY A 131 -13.18 24.51 -0.72
C GLY A 131 -14.44 24.36 0.13
N ARG A 132 -14.83 25.44 0.83
CA ARG A 132 -16.07 25.49 1.60
C ARG A 132 -17.30 25.49 0.69
N ASP A 133 -17.29 26.27 -0.39
CA ASP A 133 -18.39 26.27 -1.37
C ASP A 133 -18.57 24.89 -2.01
N LEU A 134 -17.46 24.27 -2.45
CA LEU A 134 -17.48 22.90 -2.97
C LEU A 134 -18.01 21.91 -1.93
N GLY A 135 -17.58 21.99 -0.67
CA GLY A 135 -18.11 21.12 0.40
C GLY A 135 -19.62 21.26 0.59
N GLU A 136 -20.13 22.50 0.67
CA GLU A 136 -21.57 22.77 0.80
C GLU A 136 -22.38 22.25 -0.40
N ARG A 137 -21.80 22.28 -1.60
CA ARG A 137 -22.36 21.73 -2.84
C ARG A 137 -22.43 20.20 -2.84
N LEU A 138 -21.32 19.55 -2.49
CA LEU A 138 -21.24 18.09 -2.42
C LEU A 138 -22.25 17.54 -1.38
N GLU A 139 -22.38 18.18 -0.22
CA GLU A 139 -23.41 17.82 0.77
C GLU A 139 -24.84 17.98 0.23
N ARG A 140 -25.13 19.06 -0.50
CA ARG A 140 -26.43 19.24 -1.17
C ARG A 140 -26.72 18.16 -2.21
N ALA A 141 -25.69 17.66 -2.89
CA ALA A 141 -25.78 16.53 -3.80
C ALA A 141 -25.84 15.15 -3.09
N GLY A 142 -25.79 15.13 -1.76
CA GLY A 142 -25.88 13.91 -0.95
C GLY A 142 -24.54 13.22 -0.68
N ILE A 143 -23.40 13.82 -1.04
CA ILE A 143 -22.09 13.29 -0.68
C ILE A 143 -21.79 13.70 0.77
N VAL A 144 -21.32 12.76 1.58
CA VAL A 144 -21.17 12.96 3.03
C VAL A 144 -19.77 13.46 3.38
N LEU A 145 -19.66 14.46 4.26
CA LEU A 145 -18.37 14.85 4.83
C LEU A 145 -17.83 13.71 5.71
N ASP A 146 -16.63 13.26 5.42
CA ASP A 146 -15.85 12.34 6.24
C ASP A 146 -14.88 13.14 7.11
N ASP A 147 -15.29 13.40 8.35
CA ASP A 147 -14.45 14.09 9.35
C ASP A 147 -13.42 13.15 10.01
N GLY A 148 -13.44 11.85 9.66
CA GLY A 148 -12.63 10.79 10.25
C GLY A 148 -13.02 10.37 11.65
N VAL A 149 -13.98 11.04 12.31
CA VAL A 149 -14.43 10.73 13.67
C VAL A 149 -15.78 10.02 13.64
N GLN A 150 -16.68 10.44 12.75
CA GLN A 150 -17.97 9.81 12.52
C GLN A 150 -17.86 8.71 11.46
N SER A 151 -18.63 7.63 11.63
CA SER A 151 -18.71 6.59 10.60
C SER A 151 -19.49 7.12 9.38
N VAL A 152 -18.90 7.00 8.20
CA VAL A 152 -19.62 7.17 6.93
C VAL A 152 -20.54 5.96 6.73
N PRO A 153 -21.85 6.16 6.41
CA PRO A 153 -22.76 5.04 6.17
C PRO A 153 -22.36 4.22 4.94
N GLU A 154 -22.70 2.93 4.96
CA GLU A 154 -22.35 2.00 3.89
C GLU A 154 -22.90 2.42 2.52
N GLY A 155 -22.06 2.28 1.50
CA GLY A 155 -22.39 2.63 0.11
C GLY A 155 -22.51 4.13 -0.18
N ARG A 156 -22.36 5.00 0.83
CA ARG A 156 -22.37 6.46 0.63
C ARG A 156 -21.03 6.94 0.09
N THR A 157 -21.09 7.77 -0.94
CA THR A 157 -19.95 8.56 -1.39
C THR A 157 -19.60 9.59 -0.32
N SER A 158 -18.31 9.76 -0.06
CA SER A 158 -17.79 10.70 0.94
C SER A 158 -16.70 11.62 0.39
N TYR A 159 -16.48 12.74 1.06
CA TYR A 159 -15.37 13.65 0.78
C TYR A 159 -14.68 14.13 2.06
N PHE A 160 -13.40 14.44 1.98
CA PHE A 160 -12.64 14.98 3.11
C PHE A 160 -11.57 15.98 2.67
N GLU A 161 -11.16 16.83 3.62
CA GLU A 161 -10.03 17.72 3.45
C GLU A 161 -8.71 16.97 3.67
N CYS A 162 -7.83 17.05 2.68
CA CYS A 162 -6.48 16.50 2.73
C CYS A 162 -5.46 17.63 2.55
N TYR A 163 -4.19 17.33 2.81
CA TYR A 163 -3.10 18.26 2.57
C TYR A 163 -1.91 17.54 1.92
N PRO A 164 -1.68 17.70 0.60
CA PRO A 164 -0.64 17.02 -0.17
C PRO A 164 0.73 16.96 0.51
N TYR A 165 1.19 18.07 1.11
CA TYR A 165 2.48 18.09 1.78
C TYR A 165 2.58 17.13 2.97
N THR A 166 1.50 16.93 3.74
CA THR A 166 1.50 15.93 4.81
C THR A 166 1.42 14.51 4.25
N THR A 167 0.77 14.29 3.10
CA THR A 167 0.89 13.01 2.39
C THR A 167 2.33 12.72 1.95
N LEU A 168 3.04 13.71 1.39
CA LEU A 168 4.41 13.52 0.89
C LEU A 168 5.38 13.03 1.97
N VAL A 169 5.29 13.59 3.18
CA VAL A 169 6.17 13.22 4.30
C VAL A 169 5.55 12.15 5.22
N GLY A 170 4.24 11.93 5.10
CA GLY A 170 3.46 11.01 5.91
C GLY A 170 3.35 9.60 5.33
N ALA A 171 3.44 9.49 4.01
CA ALA A 171 3.63 8.22 3.33
C ALA A 171 5.12 7.81 3.37
N ALA A 172 5.40 6.61 3.87
CA ALA A 172 6.76 6.09 3.91
C ALA A 172 7.30 5.86 2.49
N GLU A 173 6.43 5.45 1.57
CA GLU A 173 6.75 5.08 0.19
C GLU A 173 7.37 6.22 -0.63
N LEU A 174 7.09 7.48 -0.27
CA LEU A 174 7.62 8.64 -0.97
C LEU A 174 9.03 9.03 -0.47
N GLY A 175 9.51 8.44 0.63
CA GLY A 175 10.90 8.53 1.07
C GLY A 175 11.37 9.94 1.43
N TYR A 176 10.48 10.80 1.92
CA TYR A 176 10.81 12.15 2.41
C TYR A 176 11.05 12.14 3.93
N ASP A 177 12.09 11.43 4.36
CA ASP A 177 12.38 11.15 5.77
C ASP A 177 12.95 12.34 6.54
N GLU A 178 13.58 13.27 5.84
CA GLU A 178 14.17 14.47 6.44
C GLU A 178 13.29 15.70 6.27
N ARG A 179 12.82 15.94 5.04
CA ARG A 179 12.08 17.16 4.69
C ARG A 179 11.22 16.93 3.45
N ARG A 180 10.14 17.70 3.34
CA ARG A 180 9.31 17.76 2.13
C ARG A 180 10.10 18.23 0.89
N PRO A 181 9.73 17.80 -0.32
CA PRO A 181 10.25 18.39 -1.54
C PRO A 181 9.77 19.83 -1.71
N ARG A 182 10.62 20.68 -2.27
CA ARG A 182 10.30 22.07 -2.64
C ARG A 182 9.87 22.17 -4.12
N TYR A 183 8.83 21.42 -4.49
CA TYR A 183 8.30 21.42 -5.86
C TYR A 183 7.32 22.57 -6.12
N LYS A 184 6.46 22.99 -5.18
CA LYS A 184 5.51 24.10 -5.48
C LYS A 184 6.17 25.49 -5.57
N ARG A 185 7.22 25.76 -4.76
CA ARG A 185 7.84 27.08 -4.64
C ARG A 185 9.34 27.04 -4.93
N PRO A 186 9.89 28.04 -5.64
CA PRO A 186 11.32 28.11 -5.93
C PRO A 186 12.14 28.27 -4.65
N ASP A 187 13.35 27.71 -4.64
CA ASP A 187 14.31 27.91 -3.54
C ASP A 187 14.95 29.29 -3.64
N THR A 188 14.56 30.19 -2.75
CA THR A 188 15.05 31.58 -2.78
C THR A 188 16.50 31.72 -2.34
N THR A 189 17.11 30.69 -1.76
CA THR A 189 18.54 30.68 -1.45
C THR A 189 19.43 30.51 -2.69
N LEU A 190 18.85 30.08 -3.82
CA LEU A 190 19.56 29.96 -5.09
C LEU A 190 19.51 31.28 -5.89
N PRO A 191 20.49 31.52 -6.78
CA PRO A 191 20.44 32.62 -7.75
C PRO A 191 19.17 32.55 -8.61
N PRO A 192 18.52 33.69 -8.93
CA PRO A 192 17.24 33.72 -9.66
C PRO A 192 17.18 32.85 -10.93
N GLU A 193 18.26 32.83 -11.70
CA GLU A 193 18.42 32.08 -12.94
C GLU A 193 18.37 30.55 -12.73
N ALA A 194 18.86 30.04 -11.59
CA ALA A 194 18.90 28.61 -11.28
C ALA A 194 17.61 28.10 -10.62
N ARG A 195 16.73 28.99 -10.13
CA ARG A 195 15.56 28.61 -9.31
C ARG A 195 14.55 27.73 -10.05
N ARG A 196 14.29 28.03 -11.33
CA ARG A 196 13.30 27.31 -12.14
C ARG A 196 13.77 25.89 -12.44
N GLU A 197 15.03 25.74 -12.82
CA GLU A 197 15.66 24.43 -13.08
C GLU A 197 15.72 23.59 -11.81
N ALA A 198 16.15 24.17 -10.68
CA ALA A 198 16.17 23.45 -9.40
C ALA A 198 14.77 22.99 -8.97
N ARG A 199 13.74 23.83 -9.13
CA ARG A 199 12.35 23.45 -8.83
C ARG A 199 11.86 22.33 -9.75
N ALA A 200 12.15 22.41 -11.05
CA ALA A 200 11.80 21.37 -12.02
C ALA A 200 12.48 20.03 -11.69
N ALA A 201 13.76 20.04 -11.35
CA ALA A 201 14.50 18.84 -10.94
C ALA A 201 13.90 18.19 -9.67
N VAL A 202 13.48 19.00 -8.68
CA VAL A 202 12.79 18.52 -7.48
C VAL A 202 11.42 17.93 -7.83
N CYS A 203 10.70 18.51 -8.78
CA CYS A 203 9.42 17.99 -9.25
C CYS A 203 9.59 16.64 -9.96
N ASP A 204 10.59 16.51 -10.84
CA ASP A 204 10.87 15.27 -11.54
C ASP A 204 11.36 14.17 -10.59
N ASP A 205 12.07 14.52 -9.52
CA ASP A 205 12.37 13.59 -8.42
C ASP A 205 11.11 13.11 -7.71
N LEU A 206 10.20 14.03 -7.38
CA LEU A 206 8.91 13.69 -6.80
C LEU A 206 8.09 12.79 -7.72
N LEU A 207 8.04 13.08 -9.02
CA LEU A 207 7.31 12.27 -10.00
C LEU A 207 7.91 10.87 -10.15
N ARG A 208 9.24 10.73 -10.09
CA ARG A 208 9.89 9.42 -10.06
C ARG A 208 9.50 8.61 -8.83
N ARG A 209 9.42 9.25 -7.65
CA ARG A 209 8.94 8.63 -6.40
C ARG A 209 7.45 8.29 -6.47
N LEU A 210 6.63 9.16 -7.05
CA LEU A 210 5.22 8.84 -7.30
C LEU A 210 5.06 7.65 -8.24
N GLY A 211 5.97 7.49 -9.22
CA GLY A 211 6.01 6.31 -10.08
C GLY A 211 6.23 4.99 -9.34
N THR A 212 6.92 4.99 -8.19
CA THR A 212 7.12 3.79 -7.37
C THR A 212 5.87 3.38 -6.59
N LEU A 213 4.88 4.28 -6.47
CA LEU A 213 3.58 3.93 -5.85
C LEU A 213 2.80 2.89 -6.64
N SER A 214 3.20 2.56 -7.87
CA SER A 214 2.65 1.41 -8.61
C SER A 214 2.84 0.07 -7.89
N ALA A 215 3.84 -0.03 -6.99
CA ALA A 215 4.10 -1.18 -6.13
C ALA A 215 3.65 -0.98 -4.67
N ALA A 216 3.04 0.17 -4.33
CA ALA A 216 2.53 0.44 -2.98
C ALA A 216 1.16 -0.22 -2.74
N ALA A 217 0.73 -0.27 -1.48
CA ALA A 217 -0.61 -0.75 -1.10
C ALA A 217 -1.34 0.34 -0.27
N PRO A 218 -2.36 1.03 -0.83
CA PRO A 218 -2.90 0.89 -2.19
C PRO A 218 -1.95 1.41 -3.27
N ALA A 219 -2.08 0.88 -4.48
CA ALA A 219 -1.23 1.29 -5.60
C ALA A 219 -1.68 2.62 -6.24
N LEU A 220 -0.77 3.28 -6.94
CA LEU A 220 -1.06 4.35 -7.90
C LEU A 220 -0.26 4.11 -9.18
N GLN A 221 -0.94 3.74 -10.26
CA GLN A 221 -0.34 3.33 -11.52
C GLN A 221 -0.33 4.49 -12.52
N LEU A 222 0.56 5.47 -12.32
CA LEU A 222 0.63 6.66 -13.19
C LEU A 222 0.77 6.35 -14.69
N ARG A 223 1.38 5.23 -15.05
CA ARG A 223 1.56 4.79 -16.44
C ARG A 223 0.28 4.26 -17.11
N SER A 224 -0.78 4.00 -16.36
CA SER A 224 -2.01 3.37 -16.89
C SER A 224 -2.89 4.30 -17.71
N HIS A 225 -2.71 5.63 -17.60
CA HIS A 225 -3.53 6.62 -18.31
C HIS A 225 -2.64 7.57 -19.13
N PRO A 226 -3.02 7.93 -20.38
CA PRO A 226 -2.19 8.73 -21.26
C PRO A 226 -1.75 10.06 -20.66
N VAL A 227 -2.64 10.77 -19.95
CA VAL A 227 -2.34 12.10 -19.37
C VAL A 227 -1.40 12.01 -18.17
N SER A 228 -1.63 11.09 -17.24
CA SER A 228 -0.77 10.94 -16.05
C SER A 228 0.58 10.34 -16.40
N ARG A 229 0.67 9.53 -17.46
CA ARG A 229 1.93 8.95 -17.94
C ARG A 229 2.91 10.04 -18.43
N LEU A 230 2.42 11.15 -18.98
CA LEU A 230 3.27 12.28 -19.40
C LEU A 230 4.05 12.89 -18.22
N LEU A 231 3.55 12.75 -16.98
CA LEU A 231 4.30 13.16 -15.79
C LEU A 231 5.59 12.36 -15.58
N LEU A 232 5.65 11.13 -16.09
CA LEU A 232 6.85 10.28 -16.01
C LEU A 232 7.71 10.35 -17.28
N ASP A 233 7.08 10.59 -18.43
CA ASP A 233 7.74 10.52 -19.73
C ASP A 233 8.34 11.88 -20.16
N GLU A 234 7.81 13.00 -19.66
CA GLU A 234 8.28 14.34 -20.00
C GLU A 234 8.94 15.03 -18.79
N PRO A 235 9.99 15.84 -18.98
CA PRO A 235 10.59 16.63 -17.91
C PRO A 235 9.67 17.77 -17.47
N SER A 236 9.85 18.24 -16.23
CA SER A 236 9.07 19.37 -15.72
C SER A 236 9.42 20.67 -16.47
N PRO A 237 8.42 21.44 -16.95
CA PRO A 237 8.66 22.64 -17.73
C PRO A 237 9.19 23.78 -16.86
N LEU A 238 10.05 24.63 -17.42
CA LEU A 238 10.63 25.76 -16.68
C LEU A 238 9.70 26.98 -16.63
N VAL A 239 8.75 27.08 -17.57
CA VAL A 239 7.81 28.19 -17.69
C VAL A 239 6.73 28.07 -16.61
N ASP A 240 6.57 29.10 -15.78
CA ASP A 240 5.73 29.06 -14.56
C ASP A 240 4.28 28.61 -14.81
N ARG A 241 3.65 29.07 -15.92
CA ARG A 241 2.29 28.66 -16.27
C ARG A 241 2.19 27.16 -16.61
N ALA A 242 3.11 26.66 -17.44
CA ALA A 242 3.16 25.25 -17.80
C ALA A 242 3.55 24.37 -16.60
N TYR A 243 4.42 24.89 -15.73
CA TYR A 243 4.79 24.22 -14.48
C TYR A 243 3.59 24.09 -13.56
N LYS A 244 2.82 25.16 -13.36
CA LYS A 244 1.63 25.12 -12.51
C LYS A 244 0.57 24.15 -13.05
N HIS A 245 0.35 24.14 -14.37
CA HIS A 245 -0.53 23.15 -15.02
C HIS A 245 -0.13 21.70 -14.69
N ARG A 246 1.17 21.38 -14.77
CA ARG A 246 1.70 20.06 -14.40
C ARG A 246 1.58 19.76 -12.89
N GLU A 247 1.90 20.75 -12.05
CA GLU A 247 1.80 20.67 -10.59
C GLU A 247 0.37 20.36 -10.14
N ASP A 248 -0.62 21.05 -10.72
CA ASP A 248 -2.05 20.85 -10.40
C ASP A 248 -2.45 19.38 -10.59
N LEU A 249 -2.03 18.76 -11.70
CA LEU A 249 -2.33 17.35 -11.96
C LEU A 249 -1.59 16.41 -11.01
N LEU A 250 -0.31 16.68 -10.72
CA LEU A 250 0.48 15.90 -9.75
C LEU A 250 -0.23 15.89 -8.38
N ASP A 251 -0.64 17.05 -7.90
CA ASP A 251 -1.28 17.19 -6.60
C ASP A 251 -2.66 16.52 -6.57
N ALA A 252 -3.41 16.59 -7.67
CA ALA A 252 -4.68 15.87 -7.80
C ALA A 252 -4.49 14.34 -7.73
N LEU A 253 -3.46 13.79 -8.38
CA LEU A 253 -3.13 12.36 -8.28
C LEU A 253 -2.71 11.96 -6.87
N LEU A 254 -1.97 12.83 -6.17
CA LEU A 254 -1.61 12.59 -4.76
C LEU A 254 -2.83 12.65 -3.84
N CYS A 255 -3.78 13.55 -4.10
CA CYS A 255 -5.07 13.59 -3.42
C CYS A 255 -5.85 12.29 -3.67
N ALA A 256 -5.95 11.84 -4.93
CA ALA A 256 -6.68 10.62 -5.28
C ALA A 256 -6.09 9.38 -4.59
N TRP A 257 -4.76 9.31 -4.49
CA TRP A 257 -4.08 8.26 -3.73
C TRP A 257 -4.29 8.39 -2.20
N THR A 258 -4.42 9.62 -1.69
CA THR A 258 -4.81 9.84 -0.28
C THR A 258 -6.24 9.35 -0.03
N ALA A 259 -7.15 9.51 -1.00
CA ALA A 259 -8.51 8.94 -0.94
C ALA A 259 -8.50 7.41 -0.97
N SER A 260 -7.63 6.78 -1.78
CA SER A 260 -7.50 5.31 -1.77
C SER A 260 -6.94 4.79 -0.45
N LEU A 261 -5.96 5.49 0.14
CA LEU A 261 -5.46 5.19 1.49
C LEU A 261 -6.56 5.28 2.54
N ARG A 262 -7.40 6.33 2.48
CA ARG A 262 -8.53 6.50 3.40
C ARG A 262 -9.53 5.34 3.32
N ALA A 263 -9.77 4.83 2.12
CA ALA A 263 -10.71 3.74 1.87
C ALA A 263 -10.15 2.36 2.26
N GLN A 264 -8.91 2.05 1.85
CA GLN A 264 -8.36 0.70 1.92
C GLN A 264 -7.48 0.47 3.15
N ALA A 265 -6.86 1.53 3.67
CA ALA A 265 -5.92 1.46 4.79
C ALA A 265 -6.10 2.65 5.76
N PRO A 266 -7.32 2.87 6.32
CA PRO A 266 -7.61 4.03 7.17
C PRO A 266 -6.68 4.13 8.39
N GLY A 267 -6.18 2.99 8.90
CA GLY A 267 -5.20 2.95 9.98
C GLY A 267 -3.89 3.68 9.67
N ARG A 268 -3.54 3.89 8.40
CA ARG A 268 -2.36 4.64 7.97
C ARG A 268 -2.53 6.16 8.04
N LEU A 269 -3.75 6.63 8.27
CA LEU A 269 -4.05 8.05 8.43
C LEU A 269 -4.17 8.40 9.91
N GLN A 270 -4.11 9.70 10.19
CA GLN A 270 -4.53 10.30 11.44
C GLN A 270 -5.50 11.46 11.19
N VAL A 271 -6.29 11.79 12.20
CA VAL A 271 -7.29 12.88 12.16
C VAL A 271 -6.74 14.13 12.83
N LEU A 272 -6.22 15.09 12.06
CA LEU A 272 -5.81 16.38 12.64
C LEU A 272 -7.05 17.22 12.94
N GLY A 273 -7.13 17.79 14.13
CA GLY A 273 -8.30 18.48 14.65
C GLY A 273 -9.34 17.53 15.27
N HIS A 274 -8.95 16.29 15.63
CA HIS A 274 -9.84 15.28 16.22
C HIS A 274 -10.66 15.80 17.41
N ALA A 275 -10.04 16.59 18.30
CA ALA A 275 -10.67 17.15 19.49
C ALA A 275 -11.46 18.46 19.23
N THR A 276 -11.65 18.85 17.96
CA THR A 276 -12.45 20.04 17.63
C THR A 276 -13.91 19.77 17.92
N GLU A 277 -14.56 20.73 18.58
CA GLU A 277 -16.01 20.68 18.81
C GLU A 277 -16.77 20.61 17.48
N PRO A 278 -17.76 19.72 17.34
CA PRO A 278 -18.57 19.64 16.14
C PRO A 278 -19.46 20.89 16.01
N ASP A 279 -19.80 21.24 14.77
CA ASP A 279 -20.79 22.28 14.51
C ASP A 279 -22.23 21.81 14.78
N ALA A 280 -23.21 22.67 14.55
CA ALA A 280 -24.62 22.36 14.77
C ALA A 280 -25.16 21.19 13.92
N ARG A 281 -24.46 20.79 12.84
CA ARG A 281 -24.78 19.62 12.01
C ARG A 281 -23.98 18.38 12.41
N GLY A 282 -23.18 18.47 13.47
CA GLY A 282 -22.32 17.38 13.96
C GLY A 282 -20.97 17.28 13.25
N ARG A 283 -20.61 18.22 12.38
CA ARG A 283 -19.41 18.15 11.52
C ARG A 283 -18.19 18.73 12.23
N ARG A 284 -17.01 18.14 12.03
CA ARG A 284 -15.73 18.67 12.56
C ARG A 284 -14.82 19.16 11.44
N ALA A 285 -14.11 20.26 11.69
CA ALA A 285 -13.14 20.81 10.77
C ALA A 285 -11.79 20.09 10.92
N THR A 286 -11.66 18.93 10.29
CA THR A 286 -10.50 18.05 10.38
C THR A 286 -9.69 18.03 9.08
N ILE A 287 -8.45 17.56 9.17
CA ILE A 287 -7.63 17.17 8.01
C ILE A 287 -7.29 15.69 8.18
N LEU A 288 -7.65 14.86 7.20
CA LEU A 288 -7.22 13.47 7.17
C LEU A 288 -5.94 13.37 6.36
N THR A 289 -4.91 12.78 6.96
CA THR A 289 -3.61 12.69 6.30
C THR A 289 -2.83 11.46 6.73
N PRO A 290 -2.05 10.85 5.82
CA PRO A 290 -1.17 9.74 6.15
C PRO A 290 -0.15 10.15 7.21
N CYS A 291 0.20 9.21 8.09
CA CYS A 291 1.24 9.41 9.08
C CYS A 291 2.04 8.13 9.28
N ARG A 292 3.33 8.31 9.51
CA ARG A 292 4.22 7.27 10.03
C ARG A 292 4.01 7.13 11.53
N ASP A 293 4.44 6.02 12.11
CA ASP A 293 4.27 5.80 13.56
C ASP A 293 4.91 6.90 14.41
N GLY A 294 6.11 7.36 14.04
CA GLY A 294 6.78 8.48 14.71
C GLY A 294 6.13 9.86 14.48
N GLN A 295 5.16 9.97 13.58
CA GLN A 295 4.39 11.19 13.29
C GLN A 295 2.98 11.15 13.89
N ARG A 296 2.50 9.97 14.31
CA ARG A 296 1.17 9.81 14.84
C ARG A 296 1.05 10.55 16.18
N ARG A 297 0.15 11.52 16.21
CA ARG A 297 -0.23 12.26 17.43
C ARG A 297 -1.71 12.24 17.67
N GLN A 298 -2.48 11.96 16.62
CA GLN A 298 -3.93 11.86 16.67
C GLN A 298 -4.38 10.43 16.38
N PRO A 299 -5.61 10.06 16.80
CA PRO A 299 -6.18 8.76 16.48
C PRO A 299 -6.27 8.52 14.97
N ALA A 300 -6.27 7.24 14.60
CA ALA A 300 -6.66 6.83 13.26
C ALA A 300 -8.16 7.16 13.03
N PRO A 301 -8.55 7.48 11.78
CA PRO A 301 -9.96 7.69 11.46
C PRO A 301 -10.78 6.41 11.61
N GLN A 302 -12.08 6.57 11.89
CA GLN A 302 -13.03 5.45 11.86
C GLN A 302 -13.07 4.80 10.47
N PRO A 303 -13.11 3.46 10.36
CA PRO A 303 -13.25 2.77 9.08
C PRO A 303 -14.53 3.19 8.33
N LEU A 304 -14.46 3.24 7.00
CA LEU A 304 -15.67 3.41 6.16
C LEU A 304 -16.46 2.10 6.19
N ARG A 305 -17.79 2.16 6.35
CA ARG A 305 -18.65 0.96 6.34
C ARG A 305 -18.83 0.44 4.91
N GLY A 306 -18.79 -0.89 4.73
CA GLY A 306 -18.97 -1.54 3.43
C GLY A 306 -17.79 -1.43 2.46
N HIS A 307 -16.68 -0.80 2.87
CA HIS A 307 -15.41 -0.89 2.16
C HIS A 307 -14.63 -2.10 2.66
N PRO A 308 -14.06 -2.93 1.76
CA PRO A 308 -13.08 -3.91 2.19
C PRO A 308 -11.89 -3.15 2.77
N VAL A 309 -11.78 -3.17 4.10
CA VAL A 309 -10.61 -2.71 4.81
C VAL A 309 -9.57 -3.81 4.64
N ALA A 310 -8.39 -3.49 4.09
CA ALA A 310 -7.27 -4.40 4.22
C ALA A 310 -7.02 -4.57 5.73
N SER A 311 -7.23 -5.78 6.27
CA SER A 311 -7.16 -6.05 7.71
C SER A 311 -5.85 -5.52 8.29
N ALA A 312 -5.92 -4.51 9.15
CA ALA A 312 -4.84 -4.12 10.02
C ALA A 312 -4.89 -5.02 11.25
N ALA A 313 -3.98 -5.99 11.35
CA ALA A 313 -3.68 -6.60 12.63
C ALA A 313 -2.74 -5.67 13.41
N ALA A 314 -3.15 -5.20 14.59
CA ALA A 314 -2.29 -4.55 15.58
C ALA A 314 -2.87 -4.78 17.01
N PRO A 315 -2.13 -4.54 18.11
CA PRO A 315 -1.23 -5.49 18.76
C PRO A 315 -1.68 -5.85 20.20
N GLY A 316 -1.25 -7.00 20.72
CA GLY A 316 -1.39 -7.39 22.14
C GLY A 316 -0.02 -7.71 22.76
N THR A 317 0.28 -7.11 23.93
CA THR A 317 1.52 -7.27 24.73
C THR A 317 1.42 -8.47 25.70
N PRO A 318 2.54 -9.11 26.14
CA PRO A 318 3.16 -8.70 27.41
C PRO A 318 4.70 -8.83 27.53
N SER A 319 5.25 -8.02 28.44
CA SER A 319 6.51 -8.14 29.23
C SER A 319 7.60 -9.15 28.80
N GLY A 320 8.84 -8.67 28.57
CA GLY A 320 10.02 -9.51 28.34
C GLY A 320 10.54 -10.27 29.59
N PRO A 321 11.69 -11.00 29.53
CA PRO A 321 12.60 -11.22 28.38
C PRO A 321 12.98 -12.70 28.06
N ARG A 322 13.27 -13.01 26.77
CA ARG A 322 14.49 -13.65 26.16
C ARG A 322 14.21 -14.23 24.74
N GLY A 323 14.51 -13.44 23.70
CA GLY A 323 14.77 -13.74 22.27
C GLY A 323 13.97 -14.81 21.51
N GLY A 324 13.04 -14.40 20.64
CA GLY A 324 12.29 -15.25 19.68
C GLY A 324 12.75 -15.08 18.22
N VAL A 325 12.24 -15.93 17.31
CA VAL A 325 12.49 -15.85 15.86
C VAL A 325 11.15 -15.73 15.13
N THR A 326 10.97 -14.67 14.35
CA THR A 326 9.80 -14.47 13.48
C THR A 326 10.08 -14.99 12.07
N VAL A 327 9.14 -15.72 11.47
CA VAL A 327 9.19 -16.12 10.05
C VAL A 327 8.15 -15.34 9.25
N ARG A 328 8.56 -14.72 8.13
CA ARG A 328 7.65 -13.95 7.26
C ARG A 328 8.06 -14.01 5.79
N PRO A 329 7.14 -13.76 4.84
CA PRO A 329 7.51 -13.59 3.44
C PRO A 329 8.46 -12.42 3.22
N THR A 330 9.33 -12.57 2.22
CA THR A 330 10.17 -11.52 1.69
C THR A 330 9.35 -10.67 0.71
N THR A 331 9.67 -9.39 0.68
CA THR A 331 9.07 -8.40 -0.19
C THR A 331 10.15 -7.75 -1.02
N ALA A 332 9.79 -6.98 -2.04
CA ALA A 332 10.78 -6.25 -2.83
C ALA A 332 11.67 -5.34 -1.96
N ASP A 333 11.24 -4.94 -0.76
CA ASP A 333 11.99 -4.06 0.13
C ASP A 333 13.06 -4.79 0.95
N ASP A 334 12.91 -6.10 1.12
CA ASP A 334 13.90 -6.95 1.79
C ASP A 334 15.12 -7.23 0.91
N TRP A 335 15.30 -6.51 -0.19
CA TRP A 335 16.30 -6.83 -1.20
C TRP A 335 17.73 -6.76 -0.68
N ARG A 336 18.00 -5.95 0.35
CA ARG A 336 19.35 -5.84 0.95
C ARG A 336 19.63 -7.07 1.78
N GLU A 337 18.68 -7.48 2.60
CA GLU A 337 18.74 -8.65 3.46
C GLU A 337 18.73 -9.93 2.62
N VAL A 338 17.91 -9.98 1.57
CA VAL A 338 17.92 -11.04 0.56
C VAL A 338 19.25 -11.08 -0.18
N ARG A 339 19.82 -9.93 -0.58
CA ARG A 339 21.14 -9.88 -1.21
C ARG A 339 22.22 -10.38 -0.24
N ASP A 340 22.31 -9.78 0.93
CA ASP A 340 23.40 -10.01 1.88
C ASP A 340 23.36 -11.46 2.38
N LEU A 341 22.18 -11.99 2.71
CA LEU A 341 22.02 -13.40 3.08
C LEU A 341 22.24 -14.34 1.88
N ARG A 342 21.84 -13.98 0.65
CA ARG A 342 22.14 -14.77 -0.56
C ARG A 342 23.65 -14.84 -0.80
N LEU A 343 24.37 -13.74 -0.64
CA LEU A 343 25.83 -13.72 -0.81
C LEU A 343 26.52 -14.52 0.30
N GLU A 344 26.08 -14.42 1.54
CA GLU A 344 26.56 -15.29 2.64
C GLU A 344 26.34 -16.76 2.31
N MET A 345 25.12 -17.12 1.90
CA MET A 345 24.72 -18.47 1.56
C MET A 345 25.58 -19.09 0.44
N LEU A 346 25.87 -18.32 -0.61
CA LEU A 346 26.72 -18.75 -1.72
C LEU A 346 28.20 -18.87 -1.32
N ALA A 347 28.65 -18.10 -0.35
CA ALA A 347 30.01 -18.19 0.20
C ALA A 347 30.17 -19.38 1.16
N ASP A 348 29.19 -19.62 2.03
CA ASP A 348 29.23 -20.67 3.06
C ASP A 348 29.04 -22.08 2.48
N THR A 349 28.05 -22.27 1.59
CA THR A 349 27.75 -23.59 1.01
C THR A 349 27.66 -23.53 -0.52
N PRO A 350 28.79 -23.31 -1.24
CA PRO A 350 28.79 -23.05 -2.68
C PRO A 350 28.25 -24.21 -3.54
N ARG A 351 28.32 -25.45 -3.05
CA ARG A 351 27.83 -26.66 -3.76
C ARG A 351 26.33 -26.91 -3.61
N ALA A 352 25.62 -26.12 -2.81
CA ALA A 352 24.19 -26.33 -2.52
C ALA A 352 23.24 -25.51 -3.40
N PHE A 353 23.76 -24.64 -4.28
CA PHE A 353 22.95 -23.70 -5.06
C PHE A 353 23.41 -23.63 -6.51
N GLY A 354 22.48 -23.47 -7.45
CA GLY A 354 22.77 -23.38 -8.90
C GLY A 354 23.31 -22.02 -9.37
N GLU A 355 23.87 -21.20 -8.49
CA GLU A 355 24.42 -19.87 -8.79
C GLU A 355 25.75 -19.72 -8.04
N THR A 356 26.73 -19.06 -8.65
CA THR A 356 28.03 -18.81 -7.98
C THR A 356 28.04 -17.43 -7.30
N LEU A 357 28.82 -17.29 -6.23
CA LEU A 357 28.99 -16.01 -5.53
C LEU A 357 29.43 -14.89 -6.50
N ALA A 358 30.40 -15.18 -7.37
CA ALA A 358 30.93 -14.23 -8.34
C ALA A 358 29.87 -13.75 -9.34
N ALA A 359 28.91 -14.60 -9.72
CA ALA A 359 27.81 -14.22 -10.62
C ALA A 359 26.75 -13.36 -9.92
N ALA A 360 26.54 -13.56 -8.62
CA ALA A 360 25.53 -12.83 -7.85
C ALA A 360 26.01 -11.42 -7.44
N GLN A 361 27.29 -11.24 -7.07
CA GLN A 361 27.84 -9.98 -6.59
C GLN A 361 27.59 -8.73 -7.47
N PRO A 362 27.69 -8.79 -8.82
CA PRO A 362 27.51 -7.61 -9.67
C PRO A 362 26.04 -7.22 -9.92
N LEU A 363 25.06 -8.00 -9.42
CA LEU A 363 23.65 -7.72 -9.64
C LEU A 363 23.23 -6.41 -8.96
N ASP A 364 22.47 -5.59 -9.69
CA ASP A 364 21.98 -4.31 -9.21
C ASP A 364 20.80 -4.45 -8.23
N GLU A 365 20.46 -3.35 -7.56
CA GLU A 365 19.35 -3.29 -6.61
C GLU A 365 18.04 -3.80 -7.25
N GLN A 366 17.78 -3.50 -8.52
CA GLN A 366 16.55 -3.93 -9.20
C GLN A 366 16.46 -5.45 -9.30
N ALA A 367 17.56 -6.13 -9.67
CA ALA A 367 17.61 -7.58 -9.71
C ALA A 367 17.38 -8.20 -8.32
N TRP A 368 17.92 -7.59 -7.26
CA TRP A 368 17.71 -8.05 -5.89
C TRP A 368 16.30 -7.80 -5.38
N ARG A 369 15.70 -6.66 -5.73
CA ARG A 369 14.29 -6.35 -5.43
C ARG A 369 13.35 -7.32 -6.12
N LEU A 370 13.61 -7.69 -7.38
CA LEU A 370 12.84 -8.72 -8.08
C LEU A 370 12.98 -10.09 -7.41
N ARG A 371 14.15 -10.43 -6.87
CA ARG A 371 14.36 -11.68 -6.11
C ARG A 371 13.63 -11.65 -4.77
N ALA A 372 13.66 -10.52 -4.07
CA ALA A 372 13.00 -10.35 -2.78
C ALA A 372 11.47 -10.28 -2.92
N ALA A 373 10.95 -9.73 -4.01
CA ALA A 373 9.53 -9.69 -4.36
C ALA A 373 8.90 -11.07 -4.59
N ARG A 374 9.71 -12.13 -4.75
CA ARG A 374 9.22 -13.51 -4.93
C ARG A 374 8.46 -14.02 -3.71
N GLY A 375 8.63 -13.40 -2.55
CA GLY A 375 7.92 -13.80 -1.35
C GLY A 375 6.43 -13.48 -1.34
N THR A 376 5.99 -12.56 -2.21
CA THR A 376 4.58 -12.13 -2.29
C THR A 376 4.05 -12.22 -3.73
N SER A 377 4.55 -13.17 -4.51
CA SER A 377 4.12 -13.36 -5.89
C SER A 377 2.88 -14.26 -5.97
N ALA A 378 2.12 -14.16 -7.07
CA ALA A 378 0.93 -14.99 -7.26
C ALA A 378 1.22 -16.50 -7.39
N THR A 379 2.45 -16.88 -7.72
CA THR A 379 2.85 -18.28 -8.01
C THR A 379 4.05 -18.73 -7.17
N GLY A 380 4.32 -18.07 -6.05
CA GLY A 380 5.46 -18.41 -5.21
C GLY A 380 5.51 -17.65 -3.90
N VAL A 381 6.22 -18.24 -2.96
CA VAL A 381 6.53 -17.72 -1.64
C VAL A 381 8.04 -17.81 -1.40
N PHE A 382 8.57 -16.93 -0.59
CA PHE A 382 9.96 -16.88 -0.21
C PHE A 382 9.96 -16.26 1.17
N LEU A 383 10.42 -17.00 2.16
CA LEU A 383 10.31 -16.67 3.57
C LEU A 383 11.70 -16.36 4.13
N ALA A 384 11.73 -15.45 5.09
CA ALA A 384 12.88 -15.15 5.90
C ALA A 384 12.57 -15.43 7.36
N ALA A 385 13.54 -16.01 8.08
CA ALA A 385 13.55 -16.09 9.52
C ALA A 385 14.39 -14.95 10.06
N VAL A 386 13.82 -14.18 10.99
CA VAL A 386 14.39 -12.95 11.52
C VAL A 386 14.43 -13.05 13.03
N ASP A 387 15.61 -12.83 13.62
CA ASP A 387 15.76 -12.74 15.07
C ASP A 387 14.98 -11.52 15.56
N GLU A 388 14.08 -11.73 16.51
CA GLU A 388 13.26 -10.65 17.07
C GLU A 388 14.06 -9.72 17.98
N ALA A 389 15.20 -10.18 18.50
CA ALA A 389 16.02 -9.40 19.42
C ALA A 389 16.74 -8.25 18.71
N ASP A 390 17.22 -8.48 17.49
CA ASP A 390 18.06 -7.53 16.77
C ASP A 390 17.72 -7.35 15.28
N GLY A 391 16.75 -8.10 14.76
CA GLY A 391 16.31 -8.02 13.37
C GLY A 391 17.23 -8.72 12.37
N HIS A 392 18.25 -9.46 12.82
CA HIS A 392 19.13 -10.18 11.90
C HIS A 392 18.41 -11.33 11.20
N TRP A 393 18.67 -11.48 9.91
CA TRP A 393 18.16 -12.60 9.14
C TRP A 393 18.96 -13.85 9.45
N LEU A 394 18.27 -14.83 10.02
CA LEU A 394 18.85 -16.10 10.42
C LEU A 394 18.79 -17.14 9.31
N GLY A 395 17.93 -16.96 8.31
CA GLY A 395 17.78 -17.91 7.21
C GLY A 395 16.67 -17.54 6.24
N THR A 396 16.66 -18.22 5.09
CA THR A 396 15.58 -18.12 4.10
C THR A 396 15.18 -19.49 3.57
N MET A 397 13.95 -19.59 3.10
CA MET A 397 13.41 -20.77 2.42
C MET A 397 12.24 -20.33 1.55
N GLY A 398 12.13 -20.80 0.31
CA GLY A 398 11.03 -20.43 -0.57
C GLY A 398 10.41 -21.60 -1.30
N GLY A 399 9.23 -21.37 -1.85
CA GLY A 399 8.53 -22.28 -2.73
C GLY A 399 8.05 -21.53 -3.97
N TYR A 400 8.00 -22.20 -5.12
CA TYR A 400 7.34 -21.63 -6.29
C TYR A 400 6.61 -22.72 -7.06
N LEU A 401 5.71 -22.29 -7.94
CA LEU A 401 4.85 -23.15 -8.73
C LEU A 401 5.34 -23.14 -10.19
N PRO A 402 6.28 -24.03 -10.58
CA PRO A 402 6.71 -24.17 -11.97
C PRO A 402 5.54 -24.51 -12.90
N GLU A 403 4.63 -25.35 -12.41
CA GLU A 403 3.37 -25.69 -13.07
C GLU A 403 2.28 -25.94 -12.02
N PRO A 404 0.99 -25.73 -12.36
CA PRO A 404 -0.10 -25.91 -11.42
C PRO A 404 -0.12 -27.31 -10.79
N GLY A 405 -0.29 -27.39 -9.47
CA GLY A 405 -0.30 -28.67 -8.75
C GLY A 405 1.06 -29.17 -8.26
N HIS A 406 2.17 -28.53 -8.67
CA HIS A 406 3.53 -29.03 -8.38
C HIS A 406 4.40 -27.97 -7.66
N PRO A 407 4.13 -27.66 -6.38
CA PRO A 407 4.94 -26.70 -5.63
C PRO A 407 6.34 -27.28 -5.34
N VAL A 408 7.38 -26.47 -5.57
CA VAL A 408 8.79 -26.86 -5.39
C VAL A 408 9.48 -25.96 -4.38
N LEU A 409 10.08 -26.57 -3.35
CA LEU A 409 10.90 -25.93 -2.32
C LEU A 409 12.30 -25.59 -2.87
N VAL A 410 12.74 -24.36 -2.66
CA VAL A 410 14.02 -23.82 -3.13
C VAL A 410 14.63 -22.82 -2.14
N GLY A 411 15.90 -22.46 -2.36
CA GLY A 411 16.53 -21.35 -1.66
C GLY A 411 16.63 -21.54 -0.15
N VAL A 412 16.95 -22.77 0.29
CA VAL A 412 16.99 -23.17 1.71
C VAL A 412 18.34 -22.81 2.31
N TYR A 413 18.35 -21.93 3.31
CA TYR A 413 19.56 -21.57 4.04
C TYR A 413 19.27 -21.09 5.46
N VAL A 414 20.20 -21.38 6.37
CA VAL A 414 20.24 -20.85 7.73
C VAL A 414 21.69 -20.49 8.03
N THR A 415 21.93 -19.31 8.60
CA THR A 415 23.26 -18.81 8.96
C THR A 415 23.97 -19.78 9.93
N PRO A 416 25.30 -19.98 9.84
CA PRO A 416 26.00 -21.00 10.62
C PRO A 416 25.78 -20.93 12.13
N THR A 417 25.67 -19.73 12.69
CA THR A 417 25.50 -19.49 14.13
C THR A 417 24.12 -19.88 14.66
N SER A 418 23.14 -20.09 13.77
CA SER A 418 21.75 -20.41 14.12
C SER A 418 21.30 -21.77 13.58
N ARG A 419 22.25 -22.65 13.23
CA ARG A 419 21.98 -24.03 12.80
C ARG A 419 21.83 -24.97 13.99
N GLY A 420 20.97 -25.97 13.83
CA GLY A 420 20.80 -27.06 14.79
C GLY A 420 19.37 -27.13 15.32
N ALA A 421 18.98 -28.31 15.81
CA ALA A 421 17.61 -28.57 16.26
C ALA A 421 17.20 -27.68 17.44
N ALA A 422 18.15 -27.32 18.31
CA ALA A 422 17.90 -26.43 19.45
C ALA A 422 17.55 -24.99 19.03
N ALA A 423 17.94 -24.57 17.82
CA ALA A 423 17.65 -23.23 17.30
C ALA A 423 16.30 -23.17 16.54
N GLY A 424 15.79 -24.29 16.02
CA GLY A 424 14.45 -24.40 15.41
C GLY A 424 14.21 -23.60 14.11
N VAL A 425 15.16 -22.78 13.66
CA VAL A 425 15.00 -21.84 12.53
C VAL A 425 14.61 -22.54 11.22
N ALA A 426 15.29 -23.63 10.88
CA ALA A 426 15.02 -24.37 9.64
C ALA A 426 13.65 -25.05 9.66
N ASP A 427 13.20 -25.53 10.82
CA ASP A 427 11.90 -26.15 10.99
C ASP A 427 10.78 -25.11 10.83
N ALA A 428 10.93 -23.93 11.45
CA ALA A 428 9.96 -22.83 11.32
C ALA A 428 9.83 -22.28 9.88
N LEU A 429 10.95 -22.15 9.17
CA LEU A 429 10.94 -21.77 7.74
C LEU A 429 10.21 -22.80 6.87
N LEU A 430 10.48 -24.08 7.11
CA LEU A 430 9.83 -25.15 6.35
C LEU A 430 8.33 -25.23 6.62
N ASP A 431 7.89 -25.04 7.86
CA ASP A 431 6.47 -25.00 8.20
C ASP A 431 5.72 -23.93 7.40
N GLY A 432 6.32 -22.74 7.24
CA GLY A 432 5.73 -21.67 6.44
C GLY A 432 5.62 -22.01 4.94
N VAL A 433 6.62 -22.66 4.35
CA VAL A 433 6.55 -23.05 2.93
C VAL A 433 5.59 -24.22 2.72
N VAL A 434 5.52 -25.17 3.67
CA VAL A 434 4.53 -26.25 3.66
C VAL A 434 3.11 -25.69 3.69
N GLU A 435 2.85 -24.67 4.52
CA GLU A 435 1.53 -24.04 4.58
C GLU A 435 1.13 -23.38 3.25
N TRP A 436 2.05 -22.65 2.62
CA TRP A 436 1.81 -22.12 1.27
C TRP A 436 1.57 -23.24 0.25
N ALA A 437 2.34 -24.32 0.30
CA ALA A 437 2.27 -25.42 -0.67
C ALA A 437 0.93 -26.17 -0.62
N ARG A 438 0.28 -26.27 0.56
CA ARG A 438 -1.06 -26.87 0.70
C ARG A 438 -2.11 -26.19 -0.17
N GLY A 439 -1.98 -24.89 -0.41
CA GLY A 439 -2.87 -24.14 -1.30
C GLY A 439 -2.67 -24.46 -2.78
N HIS A 440 -1.63 -25.24 -3.15
CA HIS A 440 -1.17 -25.37 -4.53
C HIS A 440 -0.91 -26.80 -5.00
N GLY A 441 -0.96 -27.83 -4.14
CA GLY A 441 -0.77 -29.24 -4.52
C GLY A 441 -0.92 -30.22 -3.35
N ASP A 442 -0.90 -31.52 -3.66
CA ASP A 442 -1.03 -32.64 -2.69
C ASP A 442 0.32 -33.09 -2.10
N ALA A 443 1.41 -32.51 -2.58
CA ALA A 443 2.77 -32.79 -2.14
C ALA A 443 3.69 -31.59 -2.39
N LEU A 444 4.73 -31.45 -1.57
CA LEU A 444 5.83 -30.52 -1.76
C LEU A 444 7.07 -31.28 -2.24
N PHE A 445 7.69 -30.79 -3.32
CA PHE A 445 8.85 -31.41 -3.94
C PHE A 445 10.11 -30.57 -3.71
N LEU A 446 11.28 -31.20 -3.75
CA LEU A 446 12.57 -30.52 -3.73
C LEU A 446 13.64 -31.33 -4.45
N GLN A 447 14.69 -30.66 -4.91
CA GLN A 447 15.92 -31.29 -5.39
C GLN A 447 17.07 -30.95 -4.43
N VAL A 448 17.90 -31.93 -4.09
CA VAL A 448 19.04 -31.75 -3.19
C VAL A 448 20.27 -32.46 -3.72
N HIS A 449 21.41 -31.78 -3.71
CA HIS A 449 22.70 -32.34 -4.13
C HIS A 449 23.03 -33.62 -3.33
N GLU A 450 23.49 -34.67 -4.01
CA GLU A 450 23.62 -36.01 -3.43
C GLU A 450 24.61 -36.11 -2.27
N ALA A 451 25.66 -35.29 -2.28
CA ALA A 451 26.66 -35.19 -1.22
C ALA A 451 26.25 -34.28 -0.04
N ASN A 452 25.03 -33.70 -0.03
CA ASN A 452 24.56 -32.83 1.06
C ASN A 452 23.84 -33.63 2.14
N ASP A 453 24.58 -34.52 2.82
CA ASP A 453 24.04 -35.45 3.83
C ASP A 453 23.30 -34.72 4.96
N ARG A 454 23.75 -33.52 5.34
CA ARG A 454 23.12 -32.70 6.37
C ARG A 454 21.70 -32.28 5.98
N ALA A 455 21.52 -31.78 4.76
CA ALA A 455 20.21 -31.38 4.26
C ALA A 455 19.30 -32.61 4.06
N ILE A 456 19.84 -33.72 3.52
CA ILE A 456 19.10 -34.96 3.34
C ILE A 456 18.57 -35.50 4.68
N ALA A 457 19.41 -35.51 5.73
CA ALA A 457 18.99 -35.92 7.07
C ALA A 457 17.90 -35.01 7.66
N PHE A 458 18.00 -33.69 7.44
CA PHE A 458 16.96 -32.73 7.83
C PHE A 458 15.62 -33.03 7.15
N TYR A 459 15.61 -33.17 5.83
CA TYR A 459 14.38 -33.43 5.07
C TYR A 459 13.75 -34.77 5.45
N ARG A 460 14.54 -35.84 5.62
CA ARG A 460 14.03 -37.15 6.07
C ARG A 460 13.37 -37.09 7.43
N ARG A 461 13.96 -36.36 8.39
CA ARG A 461 13.35 -36.15 9.71
C ARG A 461 12.01 -35.41 9.63
N ARG A 462 11.88 -34.51 8.65
CA ARG A 462 10.65 -33.75 8.37
C ARG A 462 9.62 -34.52 7.53
N GLY A 463 9.88 -35.79 7.22
CA GLY A 463 8.94 -36.66 6.50
C GLY A 463 9.11 -36.71 4.99
N PHE A 464 10.13 -36.05 4.42
CA PHE A 464 10.43 -36.20 3.00
C PHE A 464 11.02 -37.58 2.70
N ALA A 465 10.54 -38.21 1.63
CA ALA A 465 11.04 -39.48 1.13
C ALA A 465 11.63 -39.33 -0.28
N PRO A 466 12.66 -40.11 -0.65
CA PRO A 466 13.20 -40.08 -2.00
C PRO A 466 12.17 -40.61 -3.01
N THR A 467 12.03 -39.93 -4.14
CA THR A 467 11.18 -40.38 -5.26
C THR A 467 11.90 -41.39 -6.16
N GLY A 468 13.23 -41.42 -6.08
CA GLY A 468 14.11 -42.20 -6.96
C GLY A 468 14.54 -41.43 -8.22
N ALA A 469 13.95 -40.25 -8.49
CA ALA A 469 14.37 -39.39 -9.58
C ALA A 469 15.67 -38.65 -9.25
N THR A 470 16.54 -38.51 -10.25
CA THR A 470 17.80 -37.77 -10.17
C THR A 470 18.04 -36.94 -11.42
N SER A 471 18.71 -35.80 -11.28
CA SER A 471 19.13 -34.93 -12.38
C SER A 471 20.62 -34.56 -12.24
N PRO A 472 21.33 -34.28 -13.34
CA PRO A 472 22.68 -33.72 -13.27
C PRO A 472 22.69 -32.37 -12.55
N TYR A 473 23.68 -32.13 -11.68
CA TYR A 473 23.80 -30.88 -10.95
C TYR A 473 24.21 -29.72 -11.90
N PRO A 474 23.54 -28.55 -11.87
CA PRO A 474 23.74 -27.51 -12.88
C PRO A 474 25.15 -26.91 -12.97
N LEU A 475 25.93 -26.89 -11.87
CA LEU A 475 27.29 -26.33 -11.87
C LEU A 475 28.38 -27.39 -12.07
N ASP A 476 28.07 -28.67 -11.86
CA ASP A 476 28.95 -29.81 -12.14
C ASP A 476 28.09 -31.01 -12.57
N PRO A 477 27.89 -31.20 -13.88
CA PRO A 477 27.03 -32.26 -14.40
C PRO A 477 27.50 -33.69 -14.09
N THR A 478 28.69 -33.87 -13.51
CA THR A 478 29.18 -35.19 -13.06
C THR A 478 28.61 -35.60 -11.71
N ALA A 479 28.10 -34.64 -10.93
CA ALA A 479 27.36 -34.86 -9.69
C ALA A 479 25.85 -34.88 -9.94
N LEU A 480 25.09 -35.45 -8.99
CA LEU A 480 23.64 -35.55 -9.09
C LEU A 480 22.88 -34.75 -8.02
N GLU A 481 21.71 -34.25 -8.40
CA GLU A 481 20.65 -33.84 -7.47
C GLU A 481 19.62 -34.97 -7.37
N ARG A 482 19.17 -35.24 -6.14
CA ARG A 482 18.15 -36.24 -5.82
C ARG A 482 16.85 -35.54 -5.48
N GLU A 483 15.75 -36.01 -6.05
CA GLU A 483 14.43 -35.47 -5.74
C GLU A 483 13.84 -36.14 -4.50
N LEU A 484 13.31 -35.32 -3.60
CA LEU A 484 12.53 -35.77 -2.43
C LEU A 484 11.12 -35.18 -2.48
N ARG A 485 10.16 -35.92 -1.91
CA ARG A 485 8.75 -35.55 -1.82
C ARG A 485 8.24 -35.62 -0.38
N LEU A 486 7.48 -34.61 0.02
CA LEU A 486 6.66 -34.61 1.23
C LEU A 486 5.17 -34.61 0.84
N PRO A 487 4.40 -35.65 1.17
CA PRO A 487 2.94 -35.61 1.03
C PRO A 487 2.33 -34.52 1.92
N LEU A 488 1.42 -33.73 1.38
CA LEU A 488 0.68 -32.69 2.08
C LEU A 488 -0.73 -33.21 2.36
N GLN A 489 -1.10 -33.29 3.64
CA GLN A 489 -2.46 -33.61 4.08
C GLN A 489 -3.29 -32.34 4.27
#